data_AF-A0A251UB47-F1
#
_entry.id   AF-A0A251UB47-F1
#
_cell.length_a   1.000
_cell.length_b   1.000
_cell.length_c   1.000
_cell.angle_alpha   90.00
_cell.angle_beta   90.00
_cell.angle_gamma   90.00
#
_symmetry.space_group_name_H-M   'P 1'
#
loop_
_entity.id
_entity.type
_entity.pdbx_description
1 polymer ?
#
loop_
_entity_poly.entity_id
_entity_poly.type
_entity_poly.pdbx_seq_one_letter_code
_entity_poly.pdbx_strand_id
1 'polypeptide(L)'
;MEGTSSPSTDAGPIPHLGDTISKSTEGPASPGRFPYEPDELNGGDSVLSIQRRLLSLKPFPSAEEIDFARTQAEDLFEVKVQIIQRMQVLDPTGDWMR
;
A
#
# COMPACT_ATOMS: atom_id res chain seq x y z
N MET A 1 -64.56 -0.03 -12.34
CA MET A 1 -63.33 -0.10 -13.16
C MET A 1 -62.34 0.85 -12.47
N GLU A 2 -61.74 0.49 -11.34
CA GLU A 2 -60.68 -0.53 -11.17
C GLU A 2 -59.56 -0.33 -12.22
N GLY A 3 -58.28 -0.15 -11.85
CA GLY A 3 -57.63 -0.49 -10.61
C GLY A 3 -56.29 0.21 -10.38
N THR A 4 -55.89 0.12 -9.12
CA THR A 4 -54.56 0.40 -8.57
C THR A 4 -53.55 -0.64 -9.04
N SER A 5 -52.33 -0.22 -9.40
CA SER A 5 -51.20 -1.15 -9.50
C SER A 5 -49.97 -0.55 -8.83
N SER A 6 -49.68 -1.05 -7.63
CA SER A 6 -48.30 -1.24 -7.18
C SER A 6 -47.73 -2.49 -7.86
N PRO A 7 -46.40 -2.63 -7.88
CA PRO A 7 -45.87 -3.85 -7.29
C PRO A 7 -44.80 -3.55 -6.24
N SER A 8 -45.02 -4.15 -5.07
CA SER A 8 -44.01 -4.41 -4.06
C SER A 8 -43.22 -5.64 -4.48
N THR A 9 -41.89 -5.59 -4.47
CA THR A 9 -41.06 -6.80 -4.43
C THR A 9 -40.19 -6.71 -3.19
N ASP A 10 -40.67 -7.42 -2.18
CA ASP A 10 -39.94 -7.92 -1.03
C ASP A 10 -38.74 -8.76 -1.47
N ALA A 11 -37.56 -8.50 -0.89
CA ALA A 11 -36.42 -9.39 -0.93
C ALA A 11 -35.47 -9.09 0.23
N GLY A 12 -35.86 -9.50 1.44
CA GLY A 12 -35.02 -10.25 2.39
C GLY A 12 -33.68 -9.66 2.91
N PRO A 13 -33.07 -10.32 3.92
CA PRO A 13 -32.02 -9.74 4.74
C PRO A 13 -30.62 -9.90 4.13
N ILE A 14 -29.78 -8.86 4.31
CA ILE A 14 -28.36 -8.88 3.95
C ILE A 14 -27.64 -9.90 4.86
N PRO A 15 -27.06 -11.00 4.35
CA PRO A 15 -26.29 -11.92 5.17
C PRO A 15 -24.90 -11.36 5.45
N HIS A 16 -24.53 -11.26 6.72
CA HIS A 16 -23.15 -11.16 7.16
C HIS A 16 -22.51 -12.56 7.15
N LEU A 17 -21.55 -12.82 6.26
CA LEU A 17 -20.49 -13.85 6.37
C LEU A 17 -19.57 -13.63 5.16
N GLY A 18 -18.34 -13.13 5.29
CA GLY A 18 -17.24 -13.85 5.91
C GLY A 18 -16.68 -14.82 4.89
N ASP A 19 -15.75 -14.37 4.03
CA ASP A 19 -14.79 -15.24 3.35
C ASP A 19 -13.58 -14.43 2.87
N THR A 20 -12.46 -14.75 3.51
CA THR A 20 -11.09 -14.44 3.13
C THR A 20 -10.81 -14.89 1.70
N ILE A 21 -10.54 -13.94 0.80
CA ILE A 21 -9.75 -14.21 -0.40
C ILE A 21 -8.67 -13.14 -0.44
N SER A 22 -7.48 -13.52 0.03
CA SER A 22 -6.23 -12.91 -0.39
C SER A 22 -6.18 -12.95 -1.91
N LYS A 23 -6.68 -11.89 -2.55
CA LYS A 23 -6.52 -11.71 -3.98
C LYS A 23 -5.25 -10.89 -4.17
N SER A 24 -4.12 -11.59 -4.22
CA SER A 24 -2.92 -11.12 -4.90
C SER A 24 -3.32 -10.79 -6.34
N THR A 25 -3.79 -9.57 -6.55
CA THR A 25 -4.05 -9.02 -7.89
C THR A 25 -2.77 -8.35 -8.31
N GLU A 26 -1.83 -9.14 -8.81
CA GLU A 26 -0.76 -8.65 -9.65
C GLU A 26 -1.38 -8.32 -11.02
N GLY A 27 -2.18 -7.26 -11.05
CA GLY A 27 -2.50 -6.54 -12.26
C GLY A 27 -1.32 -5.63 -12.59
N PRO A 28 -1.15 -5.20 -13.86
CA PRO A 28 -0.13 -4.22 -14.19
C PRO A 28 -0.31 -3.00 -13.29
N ALA A 29 0.75 -2.60 -12.58
CA ALA A 29 0.75 -1.37 -11.80
C ALA A 29 0.22 -0.24 -12.70
N SER A 30 -0.86 0.42 -12.25
CA SER A 30 -1.44 1.54 -13.00
C SER A 30 -0.31 2.52 -13.32
N PRO A 31 -0.07 2.91 -14.59
CA PRO A 31 1.04 3.78 -14.93
C PRO A 31 0.88 5.09 -14.15
N GLY A 32 1.73 5.30 -13.14
CA GLY A 32 1.74 6.53 -12.33
C GLY A 32 1.39 6.40 -10.84
N ARG A 33 1.01 5.21 -10.31
CA ARG A 33 0.90 5.03 -8.84
C ARG A 33 2.07 4.18 -8.33
N PHE A 34 2.79 4.71 -7.34
CA PHE A 34 3.79 3.95 -6.59
C PHE A 34 3.16 2.65 -6.03
N PRO A 35 3.80 1.48 -6.21
CA PRO A 35 3.14 0.19 -6.01
C PRO A 35 3.01 -0.25 -4.56
N TYR A 36 3.69 0.44 -3.63
CA TYR A 36 3.65 0.13 -2.20
C TYR A 36 2.83 1.16 -1.43
N GLU A 37 2.16 0.72 -0.36
CA GLU A 37 1.49 1.66 0.53
C GLU A 37 2.51 2.39 1.43
N PRO A 38 2.29 3.66 1.81
CA PRO A 38 3.33 4.46 2.47
C PRO A 38 3.84 3.90 3.81
N ASP A 39 2.99 3.18 4.54
CA ASP A 39 3.27 2.55 5.83
C ASP A 39 3.66 1.06 5.71
N GLU A 40 3.67 0.50 4.51
CA GLU A 40 4.07 -0.89 4.25
C GLU A 40 5.53 -1.12 4.67
N LEU A 41 5.75 -2.11 5.54
CA LEU A 41 7.07 -2.43 6.08
C LEU A 41 7.73 -3.54 5.28
N ASN A 42 8.90 -3.26 4.70
CA ASN A 42 9.78 -4.24 4.04
C ASN A 42 11.23 -4.05 4.52
N GLY A 43 11.82 -5.12 5.09
CA GLY A 43 13.18 -5.10 5.65
C GLY A 43 13.40 -3.95 6.64
N GLY A 44 12.45 -3.78 7.56
CA GLY A 44 12.53 -2.83 8.67
C GLY A 44 12.27 -1.35 8.33
N ASP A 45 12.08 -1.00 7.05
CA ASP A 45 11.67 0.36 6.66
C ASP A 45 10.32 0.34 5.92
N SER A 46 9.67 1.49 5.89
CA SER A 46 8.58 1.89 4.98
C SER A 46 8.91 3.22 4.31
N VAL A 47 8.16 3.61 3.28
CA VAL A 47 8.28 4.95 2.65
C VAL A 47 8.19 6.05 3.72
N LEU A 48 7.21 5.98 4.62
CA LEU A 48 7.05 6.97 5.70
C LEU A 48 8.23 6.99 6.67
N SER A 49 8.88 5.85 6.92
CA SER A 49 10.06 5.80 7.78
C SER A 49 11.28 6.44 7.11
N ILE A 50 11.44 6.22 5.80
CA ILE A 50 12.53 6.79 5.00
C ILE A 50 12.32 8.29 4.86
N GLN A 51 11.09 8.72 4.56
CA GLN A 51 10.72 10.14 4.50
C GLN A 51 11.02 10.85 5.84
N ARG A 52 10.63 10.24 6.97
CA ARG A 52 10.96 10.77 8.31
C ARG A 52 12.46 10.89 8.53
N ARG A 53 13.25 9.90 8.08
CA ARG A 53 14.71 9.92 8.17
C ARG A 53 15.32 11.02 7.30
N LEU A 54 14.82 11.23 6.08
CA LEU A 54 15.24 12.31 5.18
C LEU A 54 14.95 13.71 5.77
N LEU A 55 13.84 13.85 6.49
CA LEU A 55 13.44 15.10 7.14
C LEU A 55 14.02 15.28 8.55
N SER A 56 14.77 14.30 9.08
CA SER A 56 15.20 14.29 10.50
C SER A 56 16.02 15.51 10.93
N LEU A 57 16.74 16.15 10.01
CA LEU A 57 17.54 17.36 10.27
C LEU A 57 16.73 18.67 10.10
N LYS A 58 15.46 18.58 9.68
CA LYS A 58 14.58 19.73 9.42
C LYS A 58 13.43 19.72 10.42
N PRO A 59 13.49 20.50 11.51
CA PRO A 59 12.44 20.52 12.52
C PRO A 59 11.11 21.08 12.00
N PHE A 60 11.17 21.95 10.98
CA PHE A 60 10.01 22.58 10.36
C PHE A 60 10.16 22.56 8.83
N PRO A 61 9.94 21.40 8.18
CA PRO A 61 10.06 21.30 6.74
C PRO A 61 8.90 22.03 6.06
N SER A 62 9.18 22.66 4.91
CA SER A 62 8.13 23.23 4.06
C SER A 62 7.31 22.11 3.39
N ALA A 63 6.13 22.45 2.86
CA ALA A 63 5.31 21.50 2.10
C ALA A 63 6.09 20.93 0.89
N GLU A 64 6.83 21.78 0.17
CA GLU A 64 7.67 21.37 -0.95
C GLU A 64 8.77 20.38 -0.51
N GLU A 65 9.39 20.60 0.64
CA GLU A 65 10.40 19.69 1.19
C GLU A 65 9.79 18.35 1.63
N ILE A 66 8.56 18.36 2.14
CA ILE A 66 7.82 17.14 2.50
C ILE A 66 7.51 16.33 1.25
N ASP A 67 7.01 16.98 0.19
CA ASP A 67 6.69 16.34 -1.08
C ASP A 67 7.96 15.80 -1.76
N PHE A 68 9.03 16.58 -1.80
CA PHE A 68 10.31 16.15 -2.35
C PHE A 68 10.93 14.99 -1.56
N ALA A 69 10.81 15.00 -0.22
CA ALA A 69 11.25 13.89 0.61
C ALA A 69 10.39 12.63 0.39
N ARG A 70 9.10 12.80 0.08
CA ARG A 70 8.21 11.67 -0.23
C ARG A 70 8.62 11.00 -1.54
N THR A 71 8.81 11.76 -2.62
CA THR A 71 9.26 11.20 -3.90
C THR A 71 10.61 10.47 -3.77
N GLN A 72 11.57 11.08 -3.07
CA GLN A 72 12.85 10.40 -2.79
C GLN A 72 12.69 9.14 -1.93
N ALA A 73 11.77 9.15 -0.96
CA ALA A 73 11.51 7.98 -0.14
C ALA A 73 10.89 6.83 -0.95
N GLU A 74 10.00 7.15 -1.90
CA GLU A 74 9.43 6.18 -2.85
C GLU A 74 10.54 5.54 -3.71
N ASP A 75 11.41 6.34 -4.34
CA ASP A 75 12.54 5.85 -5.14
C ASP A 75 13.50 4.96 -4.33
N LEU A 76 13.87 5.39 -3.12
CA LEU A 76 14.77 4.65 -2.25
C LEU A 76 14.15 3.34 -1.76
N PHE A 77 12.84 3.35 -1.46
CA PHE A 77 12.13 2.16 -1.00
C PHE A 77 12.05 1.10 -2.10
N GLU A 78 11.76 1.50 -3.34
CA GLU A 78 11.72 0.58 -4.49
C GLU A 78 13.04 -0.16 -4.67
N VAL A 79 14.16 0.57 -4.66
CA VAL A 79 15.50 -0.04 -4.78
C VAL A 79 15.80 -0.93 -3.57
N LYS A 80 15.44 -0.50 -2.36
CA LYS A 80 15.66 -1.28 -1.13
C LYS A 80 14.92 -2.62 -1.20
N VAL A 81 13.65 -2.63 -1.61
CA VAL A 81 12.85 -3.85 -1.75
C VAL A 81 13.48 -4.80 -2.77
N GLN A 82 13.92 -4.30 -3.94
CA GLN A 82 14.61 -5.12 -4.93
C GLN A 82 15.89 -5.77 -4.38
N ILE A 83 16.67 -5.03 -3.59
CA ILE A 83 17.86 -5.56 -2.92
C ILE A 83 17.47 -6.66 -1.92
N ILE A 84 16.48 -6.41 -1.05
CA ILE A 84 16.02 -7.39 -0.06
C ILE A 84 15.60 -8.69 -0.73
N GLN A 85 14.74 -8.60 -1.76
CA GLN A 85 14.28 -9.75 -2.53
C GLN A 85 15.44 -10.51 -3.16
N ARG A 86 16.44 -9.80 -3.69
CA ARG A 86 17.63 -10.42 -4.28
C ARG A 86 18.48 -11.12 -3.21
N MET A 87 18.63 -10.50 -2.05
CA MET A 87 19.45 -11.02 -0.96
C MET A 87 18.81 -12.20 -0.25
N GLN A 88 17.48 -12.32 -0.20
CA GLN A 88 16.81 -13.54 0.26
C GLN A 88 17.27 -14.80 -0.49
N VAL A 89 17.59 -14.67 -1.78
CA VAL A 89 18.08 -15.79 -2.61
C VAL A 89 19.58 -16.02 -2.40
N LEU A 90 20.36 -14.96 -2.23
CA LEU A 90 21.83 -15.04 -2.14
C LEU A 90 22.32 -15.42 -0.74
N ASP A 91 21.61 -14.98 0.29
CA ASP A 91 21.91 -15.20 1.69
C ASP A 91 20.62 -15.60 2.45
N PRO A 92 20.20 -16.87 2.32
CA PRO A 92 18.97 -17.37 2.95
C PRO A 92 19.08 -17.49 4.47
N THR A 93 20.30 -17.38 5.03
CA THR A 93 20.53 -17.31 6.49
C THR A 93 20.43 -15.91 7.05
N GLY A 94 20.53 -14.89 6.18
CA GLY A 94 20.45 -13.49 6.55
C GLY A 94 19.02 -13.04 6.82
N ASP A 95 18.89 -12.14 7.78
CA ASP A 95 17.60 -11.65 8.25
C ASP A 95 17.09 -10.45 7.43
N TRP A 96 17.00 -10.63 6.12
CA TRP A 96 16.76 -9.54 5.15
C TRP A 96 15.35 -8.95 5.19
N MET A 97 14.36 -9.68 5.72
CA MET A 97 12.96 -9.25 5.78
C MET A 97 12.57 -8.54 7.07
N ARG A 98 13.48 -8.45 8.04
CA ARG A 98 13.20 -7.90 9.36
C ARG A 98 13.41 -6.41 9.46
#